data_AF-A0A078G3Y6-F1
#
_entry.id   AF-A0A078G3Y6-F1
#
_cell.length_a   1.000
_cell.length_b   1.000
_cell.length_c   1.000
_cell.angle_alpha   90.00
_cell.angle_beta   90.00
_cell.angle_gamma   90.00
#
_symmetry.space_group_name_H-M   'P 1'
#
loop_
_entity.id
_entity.type
_entity.pdbx_description
1 polymer ?
#
loop_
_entity_poly.entity_id
_entity_poly.type
_entity_poly.pdbx_seq_one_letter_code
_entity_poly.pdbx_strand_id
1 'polypeptide(L)'
;MWKGVVVAYIVVALCYFPVALVGYWMFGNSVDDNILETLEKPAWLIATANMFVVIHVIGSYQIYAMPVFDMMETVLVKKMNFRPSWYLRFVVRNFYVAATMFVGMTFPFFGGLLAFFGGFAFAPTTYFLPCVMWLAIYKPRRYSLSWWTNWVSTSN
;
A
#
# COMPACT_ATOMS: atom_id res chain seq x y z
N MET A 1 -8.99 -9.92 -19.16
CA MET A 1 -8.35 -9.31 -17.97
C MET A 1 -6.86 -9.61 -17.89
N TRP A 2 -6.40 -10.84 -18.13
CA TRP A 2 -4.97 -11.22 -18.06
C TRP A 2 -4.01 -10.30 -18.83
N LYS A 3 -4.27 -10.02 -20.11
CA LYS A 3 -3.40 -9.14 -20.93
C LYS A 3 -3.21 -7.75 -20.32
N GLY A 4 -4.27 -7.17 -19.74
CA GLY A 4 -4.20 -5.87 -19.07
C GLY A 4 -3.35 -5.91 -17.81
N VAL A 5 -3.47 -6.98 -17.01
CA VAL A 5 -2.64 -7.20 -15.82
C VAL A 5 -1.17 -7.33 -16.20
N VAL A 6 -0.85 -8.13 -17.23
CA VAL A 6 0.52 -8.29 -17.72
C VAL A 6 1.12 -6.96 -18.16
N VAL A 7 0.38 -6.18 -18.97
CA VAL A 7 0.84 -4.86 -19.41
C VAL A 7 1.06 -3.92 -18.21
N ALA A 8 0.15 -3.90 -17.23
CA ALA A 8 0.31 -3.07 -16.04
C ALA A 8 1.58 -3.43 -15.25
N TYR A 9 1.88 -4.71 -15.05
CA TYR A 9 3.10 -5.13 -14.35
C TYR A 9 4.38 -4.77 -15.13
N ILE A 10 4.36 -4.86 -16.47
CA ILE A 10 5.48 -4.42 -17.30
C ILE A 10 5.72 -2.92 -17.13
N VAL A 11 4.66 -2.11 -17.16
CA VAL A 11 4.77 -0.65 -16.96
C VAL A 11 5.32 -0.34 -15.57
N VAL A 12 4.82 -0.99 -14.52
CA VAL A 12 5.32 -0.81 -13.14
C VAL A 12 6.82 -1.16 -13.05
N ALA A 13 7.23 -2.29 -13.64
CA ALA A 13 8.63 -2.69 -13.70
C ALA A 13 9.49 -1.63 -14.41
N LEU A 14 9.03 -1.12 -15.56
CA LEU A 14 9.74 -0.07 -16.30
C LEU A 14 9.84 1.25 -15.54
N CYS A 15 8.90 1.56 -14.64
CA CYS A 15 8.99 2.75 -13.79
C CYS A 15 9.92 2.53 -12.59
N TYR A 16 9.90 1.36 -11.95
CA TYR A 16 10.65 1.12 -10.72
C TYR A 16 12.10 0.67 -10.94
N PHE A 17 12.36 -0.26 -11.86
CA PHE A 17 13.71 -0.82 -12.05
C PHE A 17 14.74 0.24 -12.46
N PRO A 18 14.49 1.13 -13.44
CA PRO A 18 15.47 2.14 -13.81
C PRO A 18 15.79 3.11 -12.66
N VAL A 19 14.76 3.53 -11.90
CA VAL A 19 14.94 4.43 -10.76
C VAL A 19 15.76 3.76 -9.67
N ALA A 20 15.46 2.49 -9.33
CA ALA A 20 16.20 1.74 -8.33
C ALA A 20 17.65 1.46 -8.75
N LEU A 21 17.86 1.02 -10.01
CA LEU A 21 19.19 0.70 -10.53
C LEU A 21 20.09 1.95 -10.64
N VAL A 22 19.58 3.03 -11.22
CA VAL A 22 20.35 4.28 -11.36
C VAL A 22 20.56 4.95 -10.00
N GLY A 23 19.54 4.95 -9.14
CA GLY A 23 19.65 5.49 -7.77
C GLY A 23 20.73 4.77 -6.97
N TYR A 24 20.71 3.44 -6.96
CA TYR A 24 21.73 2.66 -6.26
C TYR A 24 23.12 2.79 -6.92
N TRP A 25 23.20 2.90 -8.25
CA TRP A 25 24.48 3.11 -8.92
C TRP A 25 25.12 4.47 -8.58
N MET A 26 24.30 5.50 -8.39
CA MET A 26 24.77 6.85 -8.05
C MET A 26 25.14 7.02 -6.57
N PHE A 27 24.32 6.51 -5.66
CA PHE A 27 24.46 6.74 -4.21
C PHE A 27 25.04 5.54 -3.45
N GLY A 28 25.06 4.34 -4.05
CA GLY A 28 25.53 3.13 -3.40
C GLY A 28 24.83 2.88 -2.06
N ASN A 29 25.62 2.63 -1.02
CA ASN A 29 25.13 2.35 0.33
C ASN A 29 24.71 3.59 1.13
N SER A 30 24.86 4.80 0.59
CA SER A 30 24.45 6.04 1.27
C SER A 30 23.06 6.53 0.85
N VAL A 31 22.25 5.67 0.22
CA VAL A 31 20.88 6.00 -0.18
C VAL A 31 19.93 5.88 1.01
N ASP A 32 19.14 6.92 1.26
CA ASP A 32 18.09 6.90 2.26
C ASP A 32 16.81 6.25 1.70
N ASP A 33 15.90 5.83 2.59
CA ASP A 33 14.60 5.27 2.23
C ASP A 33 13.80 6.19 1.29
N ASN A 34 13.95 7.50 1.48
CA ASN A 34 13.44 8.54 0.60
C ASN A 34 14.59 9.13 -0.21
N ILE A 35 14.69 8.73 -1.48
CA ILE A 35 15.77 9.19 -2.37
C ILE A 35 15.84 10.72 -2.53
N LEU A 36 14.74 11.45 -2.29
CA LEU A 36 14.72 12.91 -2.36
C LEU A 36 15.50 13.56 -1.20
N GLU A 37 15.68 12.86 -0.09
CA GLU A 37 16.49 13.33 1.05
C GLU A 37 17.98 13.15 0.80
N THR A 38 18.37 12.12 0.04
CA THR A 38 19.76 11.88 -0.36
C THR A 38 20.25 12.87 -1.43
N LEU A 39 19.34 13.55 -2.14
CA LEU A 39 19.70 14.53 -3.17
C LEU A 39 20.12 15.86 -2.54
N GLU A 40 21.37 16.29 -2.77
CA GLU A 40 21.86 17.57 -2.23
C GLU A 40 21.71 18.77 -3.21
N LYS A 41 21.84 18.55 -4.53
CA LYS A 41 21.85 19.61 -5.54
C LYS A 41 21.26 19.14 -6.88
N PRO A 42 20.63 20.03 -7.68
CA PRO A 42 20.28 21.42 -7.37
C PRO A 42 18.95 21.54 -6.60
N ALA A 43 18.86 22.48 -5.65
CA ALA A 43 17.73 22.63 -4.74
C ALA A 43 16.38 22.89 -5.44
N TRP A 44 16.36 23.61 -6.57
CA TRP A 44 15.12 23.90 -7.30
C TRP A 44 14.44 22.64 -7.84
N LEU A 45 15.23 21.66 -8.28
CA LEU A 45 14.73 20.40 -8.82
C LEU A 45 14.14 19.53 -7.70
N ILE A 46 14.83 19.46 -6.56
CA ILE A 46 14.37 18.74 -5.35
C ILE A 46 13.08 19.37 -4.82
N ALA A 47 12.99 20.70 -4.77
CA ALA A 47 11.79 21.40 -4.35
C ALA A 47 10.60 21.12 -5.30
N THR A 48 10.85 21.07 -6.61
CA THR A 48 9.82 20.77 -7.62
C THR A 48 9.34 19.32 -7.50
N ALA A 49 10.26 18.37 -7.31
CA ALA A 49 9.93 16.96 -7.09
C ALA A 49 9.09 16.77 -5.82
N ASN A 50 9.49 17.39 -4.70
CA ASN A 50 8.72 17.36 -3.46
C ASN A 50 7.32 18.00 -3.63
N MET A 51 7.19 19.08 -4.39
CA MET A 51 5.89 19.68 -4.69
C MET A 51 4.97 18.71 -5.44
N PHE A 52 5.49 17.99 -6.44
CA PHE A 52 4.70 16.97 -7.14
C PHE A 52 4.28 15.81 -6.23
N VAL A 53 5.17 15.35 -5.34
CA VAL A 53 4.83 14.34 -4.33
C VAL A 53 3.69 14.84 -3.44
N VAL A 54 3.76 16.08 -2.94
CA VAL A 54 2.71 16.67 -2.10
C VAL A 54 1.37 16.71 -2.84
N ILE A 55 1.34 17.23 -4.08
CA ILE A 55 0.12 17.30 -4.89
C ILE A 55 -0.47 15.90 -5.11
N HIS A 56 0.38 14.93 -5.46
CA HIS A 56 -0.03 13.55 -5.67
C HIS A 56 -0.63 12.92 -4.40
N VAL A 57 0.05 13.05 -3.26
CA VAL A 57 -0.36 12.45 -1.98
C VAL A 57 -1.66 13.06 -1.46
N ILE A 58 -1.86 14.38 -1.62
CA ILE A 58 -3.13 15.02 -1.26
C ILE A 58 -4.28 14.40 -2.07
N GLY A 59 -4.09 14.23 -3.38
CA GLY A 59 -5.11 13.64 -4.24
C GLY A 59 -5.38 12.17 -3.93
N SER A 60 -4.31 11.37 -3.79
CA SER A 60 -4.44 9.94 -3.51
C SER A 60 -5.06 9.66 -2.14
N TYR A 61 -4.72 10.45 -1.11
CA TYR A 61 -5.31 10.34 0.21
C TYR A 61 -6.84 10.45 0.18
N GLN A 62 -7.39 11.40 -0.58
CA GLN A 62 -8.85 11.55 -0.68
C GLN A 62 -9.51 10.31 -1.30
N ILE A 63 -8.91 9.73 -2.34
CA ILE A 63 -9.45 8.54 -3.00
C ILE A 63 -9.37 7.33 -2.08
N TYR A 64 -8.26 7.13 -1.37
CA TYR A 64 -8.07 6.00 -0.46
C TYR A 64 -8.89 6.13 0.84
N ALA A 65 -9.15 7.34 1.32
CA ALA A 65 -9.90 7.54 2.55
C ALA A 65 -11.41 7.29 2.40
N MET A 66 -12.00 7.51 1.21
CA MET A 66 -13.44 7.36 0.99
C MET A 66 -13.99 5.96 1.35
N PRO A 67 -13.42 4.84 0.87
CA PRO A 67 -13.88 3.51 1.26
C PRO A 67 -13.75 3.24 2.76
N VAL A 68 -12.72 3.79 3.40
CA VAL A 68 -12.48 3.63 4.84
C VAL A 68 -13.56 4.37 5.63
N PHE A 69 -13.89 5.60 5.23
CA PHE A 69 -14.99 6.36 5.82
C PHE A 69 -16.32 5.63 5.70
N ASP A 70 -16.62 5.07 4.53
CA ASP A 70 -17.85 4.32 4.30
C ASP A 70 -17.90 3.04 5.14
N MET A 71 -16.77 2.34 5.29
CA MET A 71 -16.67 1.16 6.15
C MET A 71 -16.90 1.51 7.63
N MET A 72 -16.26 2.58 8.13
CA MET A 72 -16.43 3.03 9.52
C MET A 72 -17.87 3.46 9.80
N GLU A 73 -18.49 4.24 8.90
CA GLU A 73 -19.90 4.63 9.02
C GLU A 73 -20.82 3.41 9.02
N THR A 74 -20.56 2.44 8.12
CA THR A 74 -21.34 1.20 8.04
C THR A 74 -21.29 0.41 9.34
N VAL A 75 -20.12 0.29 9.96
CA VAL A 75 -19.97 -0.39 11.26
C VAL A 75 -20.74 0.34 12.36
N LEU A 76 -20.61 1.67 12.43
CA LEU A 76 -21.29 2.47 13.46
C LEU A 76 -22.82 2.44 13.32
N VAL A 77 -23.33 2.53 12.10
CA VAL A 77 -24.78 2.54 11.85
C VAL A 77 -25.38 1.15 11.97
N LYS A 78 -24.79 0.13 11.31
CA LYS A 78 -25.39 -1.21 11.23
C LYS A 78 -25.08 -2.09 12.43
N LYS A 79 -23.88 -1.97 13.01
CA LYS A 79 -23.42 -2.85 14.10
C LYS A 79 -23.59 -2.20 15.47
N MET A 80 -23.43 -0.88 15.57
CA MET A 80 -23.55 -0.13 16.83
C MET A 80 -24.86 0.67 16.95
N ASN A 81 -25.79 0.53 15.98
CA ASN A 81 -27.12 1.17 15.97
C ASN A 81 -27.12 2.70 16.13
N PHE A 82 -26.04 3.38 15.70
CA PHE A 82 -26.05 4.84 15.65
C PHE A 82 -26.96 5.35 14.52
N ARG A 83 -27.61 6.50 14.74
CA ARG A 83 -28.42 7.15 13.71
C ARG A 83 -27.50 7.78 12.65
N PRO A 84 -27.71 7.51 11.35
CA PRO A 84 -26.96 8.18 10.30
C PRO A 84 -27.30 9.68 10.34
N SER A 85 -26.33 10.49 10.70
CA SER A 85 -26.48 11.94 10.80
C SER A 85 -25.25 12.64 10.24
N TRP A 86 -25.42 13.89 9.83
CA TRP A 86 -24.30 14.74 9.40
C TRP A 86 -23.22 14.85 10.49
N TYR A 87 -23.63 14.96 11.76
CA TYR A 87 -22.72 15.01 12.90
C TYR A 87 -21.89 13.73 13.04
N LEU A 88 -22.50 12.54 12.89
CA LEU A 88 -21.77 11.28 12.93
C LEU A 88 -20.68 11.22 11.85
N ARG A 89 -21.04 11.60 10.60
CA ARG A 89 -20.08 11.64 9.48
C ARG A 89 -18.93 12.60 9.75
N PHE A 90 -19.25 13.79 10.24
CA PHE A 90 -18.25 14.80 10.55
C PHE A 90 -17.29 14.32 11.65
N VAL A 91 -17.81 13.76 12.74
CA VAL A 91 -16.99 13.25 13.85
C VAL A 91 -16.11 12.09 13.39
N VAL A 92 -16.65 11.11 12.67
CA VAL A 92 -15.90 9.94 12.19
C VAL A 92 -14.76 10.34 11.26
N ARG A 93 -15.01 11.25 10.32
CA ARG A 93 -13.98 11.72 9.37
C ARG A 93 -12.87 12.49 10.09
N ASN A 94 -13.22 13.42 10.97
CA ASN A 94 -12.22 14.17 11.74
C ASN A 94 -11.43 13.27 12.68
N PHE A 95 -12.10 12.31 13.34
CA PHE A 95 -11.43 11.33 14.19
C PHE A 95 -10.43 10.49 13.39
N TYR A 96 -10.80 9.99 12.21
CA TYR A 96 -9.90 9.24 11.36
C TYR A 96 -8.69 10.07 10.91
N VAL A 97 -8.92 11.30 10.45
CA VAL A 97 -7.83 12.22 10.05
C VAL A 97 -6.91 12.54 11.24
N ALA A 98 -7.48 12.79 12.42
CA ALA A 98 -6.68 13.03 13.62
C ALA A 98 -5.88 11.79 14.04
N ALA A 99 -6.45 10.59 13.91
CA ALA A 99 -5.77 9.34 14.20
C ALA A 99 -4.61 9.07 13.22
N THR A 100 -4.82 9.27 11.91
CA THR A 100 -3.74 9.11 10.91
C THR A 100 -2.65 10.15 11.08
N MET A 101 -3.01 11.40 11.42
CA MET A 101 -2.04 12.44 11.77
C MET A 101 -1.22 12.09 13.01
N PHE A 102 -1.86 11.57 14.05
CA PHE A 102 -1.18 11.10 15.26
C PHE A 102 -0.19 9.97 14.96
N VAL A 103 -0.58 8.98 14.15
CA VAL A 103 0.31 7.90 13.72
C VAL A 103 1.48 8.45 12.91
N GLY A 104 1.23 9.39 11.99
CA GLY A 104 2.28 10.02 11.18
C GLY A 104 3.30 10.82 12.01
N MET A 105 2.85 11.47 13.08
CA MET A 105 3.75 12.20 14.00
C MET A 105 4.55 11.27 14.92
N THR A 106 3.97 10.13 15.32
CA THR A 106 4.61 9.19 16.26
C THR A 106 5.66 8.29 15.60
N PHE A 107 5.49 7.96 14.31
CA PHE A 107 6.39 7.07 13.59
C PHE A 107 6.92 7.71 12.30
N PRO A 108 7.90 8.62 12.38
CA PRO A 108 8.44 9.33 11.22
C PRO A 108 9.48 8.51 10.41
N PHE A 109 9.37 7.19 10.36
CA PHE A 109 10.27 6.32 9.56
C PHE A 109 9.51 5.67 8.40
N PHE A 110 9.72 6.21 7.19
CA PHE A 110 8.98 5.80 6.01
C PHE A 110 9.28 4.35 5.58
N GLY A 111 10.56 3.97 5.44
CA GLY A 111 10.92 2.64 4.95
C GLY A 111 10.52 1.52 5.90
N GLY A 112 10.73 1.69 7.21
CA GLY A 112 10.32 0.70 8.21
C GLY A 112 8.80 0.47 8.23
N LEU A 113 8.00 1.52 8.08
CA LEU A 113 6.54 1.42 8.05
C LEU A 113 6.06 0.72 6.75
N LEU A 114 6.65 1.06 5.61
CA LEU A 114 6.38 0.37 4.34
C LEU A 114 6.75 -1.11 4.39
N ALA A 115 7.92 -1.46 4.95
CA ALA A 115 8.36 -2.84 5.09
C ALA A 115 7.43 -3.63 6.02
N PHE A 116 7.00 -3.04 7.13
CA PHE A 116 6.05 -3.66 8.06
C PHE A 116 4.71 -3.96 7.39
N PHE A 117 4.07 -2.96 6.75
CA PHE A 117 2.79 -3.20 6.05
C PHE A 117 2.96 -4.11 4.82
N GLY A 118 4.11 -4.06 4.15
CA GLY A 118 4.52 -5.00 3.12
C GLY A 118 4.48 -6.46 3.58
N GLY A 119 5.18 -6.75 4.68
CA GLY A 119 5.24 -8.10 5.24
C GLY A 119 3.92 -8.53 5.90
N PHE A 120 3.29 -7.65 6.69
CA PHE A 120 2.13 -8.01 7.50
C PHE A 120 0.80 -7.98 6.72
N ALA A 121 0.57 -6.96 5.90
CA ALA A 121 -0.72 -6.80 5.22
C ALA A 121 -0.66 -7.33 3.78
N PHE A 122 0.34 -6.92 3.00
CA PHE A 122 0.41 -7.29 1.59
C PHE A 122 0.79 -8.75 1.36
N ALA A 123 1.72 -9.31 2.15
CA ALA A 123 2.13 -10.68 1.94
C ALA A 123 0.97 -11.68 2.13
N PRO A 124 0.21 -11.66 3.25
CA PRO A 124 -0.97 -12.52 3.45
C PRO A 124 -2.04 -12.35 2.37
N THR A 125 -2.35 -11.11 2.01
CA THR A 125 -3.45 -10.81 1.09
C THR A 125 -3.13 -11.13 -0.37
N THR A 126 -1.86 -11.04 -0.76
CA THR A 126 -1.44 -11.19 -2.16
C THR A 126 -0.92 -12.59 -2.46
N TYR A 127 -0.18 -13.21 -1.53
CA TYR A 127 0.46 -14.50 -1.77
C TYR A 127 -0.29 -15.66 -1.11
N PHE A 128 -0.67 -15.51 0.16
CA PHE A 128 -1.23 -16.64 0.92
C PHE A 128 -2.72 -16.85 0.65
N LEU A 129 -3.56 -15.82 0.83
CA LEU A 129 -5.01 -15.94 0.72
C LEU A 129 -5.47 -16.43 -0.67
N PRO A 130 -4.97 -15.91 -1.81
CA PRO A 130 -5.39 -16.40 -3.11
C PRO A 130 -5.04 -17.88 -3.34
N CYS A 131 -3.88 -18.33 -2.85
CA CYS A 131 -3.47 -19.73 -2.92
C CYS A 131 -4.39 -20.64 -2.07
N VAL A 132 -4.71 -20.23 -0.83
CA VAL A 132 -5.68 -20.96 0.01
C VAL A 132 -7.04 -21.04 -0.68
N MET A 133 -7.55 -19.90 -1.16
CA MET A 133 -8.84 -19.82 -1.83
C MET A 133 -8.88 -20.72 -3.08
N TRP A 134 -7.82 -20.72 -3.89
CA TRP A 134 -7.73 -21.56 -5.07
C TRP A 134 -7.73 -23.06 -4.74
N LEU A 135 -6.97 -23.47 -3.72
CA LEU A 135 -6.96 -24.86 -3.23
C LEU A 135 -8.32 -25.30 -2.69
N ALA A 136 -9.02 -24.42 -1.96
CA ALA A 136 -10.33 -24.70 -1.40
C ALA A 136 -11.43 -24.83 -2.47
N ILE A 137 -11.38 -24.00 -3.52
CA ILE A 137 -12.38 -23.97 -4.60
C ILE A 137 -12.14 -25.09 -5.62
N TYR A 138 -10.91 -25.19 -6.15
CA TYR A 138 -10.63 -26.04 -7.31
C TYR A 138 -10.33 -27.50 -6.92
N LYS A 139 -9.99 -27.76 -5.66
CA LYS A 139 -9.69 -29.10 -5.09
C LYS A 139 -8.85 -29.97 -6.05
N PRO A 140 -7.66 -29.51 -6.47
CA PRO A 140 -6.82 -30.25 -7.40
C PRO A 140 -6.41 -31.62 -6.82
N ARG A 141 -6.04 -32.56 -7.69
CA ARG A 141 -5.53 -33.89 -7.25
C ARG A 141 -4.35 -33.69 -6.29
N ARG A 142 -4.44 -34.35 -5.12
CA ARG A 142 -3.38 -34.35 -4.10
C ARG A 142 -2.07 -34.82 -4.74
N TYR A 143 -0.98 -34.13 -4.43
CA TYR A 143 0.37 -34.34 -4.98
C TYR A 143 0.61 -33.95 -6.46
N SER A 144 -0.34 -33.25 -7.11
CA SER A 144 -0.06 -32.58 -8.38
C SER A 144 0.96 -31.45 -8.22
N LEU A 145 1.71 -31.13 -9.28
CA LEU A 145 2.62 -29.96 -9.30
C LEU A 145 1.91 -28.67 -8.86
N SER A 146 0.66 -28.48 -9.29
CA SER A 146 -0.18 -27.34 -8.90
C SER A 146 -0.65 -27.38 -7.44
N TRP A 147 -0.69 -28.56 -6.82
CA TRP A 147 -0.99 -28.70 -5.40
C TRP A 147 0.24 -28.35 -4.57
N TRP A 148 1.42 -28.87 -4.94
CA TRP A 148 2.67 -28.56 -4.25
C TRP A 148 3.03 -27.07 -4.29
N THR A 149 2.93 -26.41 -5.45
CA THR A 149 3.29 -24.99 -5.56
C THR A 149 2.39 -24.10 -4.70
N ASN A 150 1.08 -24.35 -4.68
CA ASN A 150 0.15 -23.58 -3.86
C ASN A 150 0.22 -23.95 -2.37
N TRP A 151 0.57 -25.19 -2.04
CA TRP A 151 0.75 -25.64 -0.65
C TRP A 151 2.03 -25.06 -0.02
N VAL A 152 3.13 -25.02 -0.77
CA VAL A 152 4.39 -24.39 -0.31
C VAL A 152 4.20 -22.89 -0.06
N SER A 153 3.44 -22.20 -0.91
CA SER A 153 3.07 -20.80 -0.70
C SER A 153 2.11 -20.58 0.48
N THR A 154 1.58 -21.63 1.11
CA THR A 154 0.67 -21.53 2.27
C THR A 154 1.28 -22.02 3.58
N SER A 155 2.42 -22.70 3.54
CA SER A 155 3.07 -23.31 4.70
C SER A 155 4.33 -22.57 5.23
N ASN A 156 4.71 -21.44 4.62
CA ASN A 156 5.73 -20.51 5.12
C ASN A 156 5.07 -19.36 5.89
#